data_AF-A0A3D9C1A7-F1
#
_entry.id   AF-A0A3D9C1A7-F1
#
_cell.length_a   1.000
_cell.length_b   1.000
_cell.length_c   1.000
_cell.angle_alpha   90.00
_cell.angle_beta   90.00
_cell.angle_gamma   90.00
#
_symmetry.space_group_name_H-M   'P 1'
#
loop_
_entity.id
_entity.type
_entity.pdbx_description
1 polymer ?
#
loop_
_entity_poly.entity_id
_entity_poly.type
_entity_poly.pdbx_seq_one_letter_code
_entity_poly.pdbx_strand_id
1 'polypeptide(L)'
;MENNKLPQSAMNNIVISLYFTIAYAVLLSVYLGFPINIRSNFLLMLFVVCSLLFSVAAIYFAAKSYKEAKISSVILIIINALGLLIPLIMLLMIFT
;
A
#
# COMPACT_ATOMS: atom_id res chain seq x y z
N MET A 1 -1.30 17.53 -33.92
CA MET A 1 -1.53 16.29 -33.14
C MET A 1 -1.39 16.65 -31.68
N GLU A 2 -2.50 16.71 -30.96
CA GLU A 2 -2.55 17.03 -29.53
C GLU A 2 -1.82 15.92 -28.76
N ASN A 3 -0.76 16.28 -28.05
CA ASN A 3 0.09 15.32 -27.36
C ASN A 3 -0.60 14.95 -26.03
N ASN A 4 -1.56 14.02 -26.12
CA ASN A 4 -2.34 13.46 -25.00
C ASN A 4 -1.49 12.60 -24.05
N LYS A 5 -0.21 12.94 -23.85
CA LYS A 5 0.69 12.23 -22.95
C LYS A 5 0.53 12.83 -21.57
N LEU A 6 0.05 12.03 -20.64
CA LEU A 6 0.08 12.31 -19.21
C LEU A 6 1.46 12.88 -18.83
N PRO A 7 1.52 13.93 -18.00
CA PRO A 7 2.80 14.48 -17.57
C PRO A 7 3.66 13.38 -16.94
N GLN A 8 4.93 13.30 -17.35
CA GLN A 8 5.86 12.24 -16.94
C GLN A 8 5.97 12.11 -15.41
N SER A 9 5.85 13.23 -14.69
CA SER A 9 5.81 13.27 -13.22
C SER A 9 4.60 12.54 -12.65
N ALA A 10 3.42 12.64 -13.27
CA ALA A 10 2.23 11.93 -12.83
C ALA A 10 2.37 10.42 -13.04
N MET A 11 2.93 10.01 -14.18
CA MET A 11 3.22 8.61 -14.48
C MET A 11 4.26 8.02 -13.51
N ASN A 12 5.32 8.77 -13.18
CA ASN A 12 6.30 8.34 -12.18
C ASN A 12 5.68 8.11 -10.80
N ASN A 13 4.83 9.00 -10.31
CA ASN A 13 4.19 8.80 -9.00
C ASN A 13 3.27 7.57 -8.99
N ILE A 14 2.56 7.27 -10.09
CA ILE A 14 1.74 6.06 -10.22
C ILE A 14 2.62 4.81 -10.13
N VAL A 15 3.76 4.80 -10.82
CA VAL A 15 4.73 3.69 -10.76
C VAL A 15 5.30 3.54 -9.35
N ILE A 16 5.64 4.64 -8.67
CA ILE A 16 6.11 4.60 -7.27
C ILE A 16 5.02 4.04 -6.35
N SER A 17 3.77 4.49 -6.51
CA SER A 17 2.63 3.95 -5.75
C SER A 17 2.47 2.45 -5.97
N LEU A 18 2.58 1.99 -7.21
CA LEU A 18 2.52 0.57 -7.55
C LEU A 18 3.65 -0.23 -6.89
N TYR A 19 4.88 0.29 -6.85
CA TYR A 19 5.99 -0.37 -6.13
C TYR A 19 5.69 -0.55 -4.64
N PHE A 20 5.12 0.46 -3.99
CA PHE A 20 4.70 0.33 -2.60
C PHE A 20 3.58 -0.69 -2.41
N THR A 21 2.62 -0.75 -3.34
CA THR A 21 1.56 -1.77 -3.33
C THR A 21 2.13 -3.19 -3.47
N ILE A 22 3.09 -3.39 -4.38
CA ILE A 22 3.76 -4.69 -4.55
C ILE A 22 4.57 -5.04 -3.30
N ALA A 23 5.32 -4.09 -2.74
CA ALA A 23 6.07 -4.30 -1.50
C ALA A 23 5.15 -4.70 -0.34
N TYR A 24 3.98 -4.06 -0.22
CA TYR A 24 2.95 -4.44 0.75
C TYR A 24 2.43 -5.86 0.50
N ALA A 25 2.13 -6.23 -0.74
CA ALA A 25 1.66 -7.57 -1.08
C ALA A 25 2.70 -8.65 -0.72
N VAL A 26 3.98 -8.40 -1.03
CA VAL A 26 5.08 -9.30 -0.65
C VAL A 26 5.20 -9.42 0.87
N LEU A 27 5.15 -8.29 1.59
CA LEU A 27 5.17 -8.29 3.05
C LEU A 27 4.01 -9.11 3.64
N LEU A 28 2.80 -8.98 3.10
CA LEU A 28 1.63 -9.74 3.50
C LEU A 28 1.82 -11.24 3.24
N SER A 29 2.29 -11.62 2.06
CA SER A 29 2.58 -13.02 1.74
C SER A 29 3.62 -13.63 2.67
N VAL A 30 4.70 -12.89 2.97
CA VAL A 30 5.74 -13.33 3.91
C VAL A 30 5.15 -13.52 5.31
N TYR A 31 4.36 -12.55 5.80
CA TYR A 31 3.75 -12.64 7.13
C TYR A 31 2.76 -13.80 7.25
N LEU A 32 1.93 -14.03 6.24
CA LEU A 32 0.98 -15.15 6.20
C LEU A 32 1.69 -16.51 6.04
N GLY A 33 2.83 -16.55 5.36
CA GLY A 33 3.65 -17.75 5.18
C GLY A 33 4.38 -18.22 6.44
N PHE A 34 4.49 -17.37 7.47
CA PHE A 34 5.06 -17.79 8.74
C PHE A 34 4.12 -18.73 9.51
N PRO A 35 4.64 -19.87 10.02
CA PRO A 35 3.89 -20.74 10.93
C PRO A 35 3.35 -19.93 12.11
N ILE A 36 2.09 -20.19 12.48
CA ILE A 36 1.39 -19.49 13.58
C ILE A 36 2.23 -19.55 14.87
N ASN A 37 2.95 -20.65 15.05
CA ASN A 37 3.78 -20.98 16.21
C ASN A 37 5.03 -20.09 16.34
N ILE A 38 5.41 -19.38 15.27
CA ILE A 38 6.61 -18.51 15.21
C ILE A 38 6.21 -17.02 15.17
N ARG A 39 4.91 -16.71 15.03
CA ARG A 39 4.42 -15.33 15.10
C ARG A 39 4.58 -14.79 16.52
N SER A 40 5.66 -14.04 16.71
CA SER A 40 5.90 -13.27 17.93
C SER A 40 5.21 -11.91 17.85
N ASN A 41 4.95 -11.30 19.01
CA ASN A 41 4.44 -9.92 19.10
C ASN A 41 5.35 -8.92 18.38
N PHE A 42 6.66 -9.17 18.36
CA PHE A 42 7.62 -8.37 17.61
C PHE A 42 7.39 -8.45 16.10
N LEU A 43 7.21 -9.66 15.55
CA LEU A 43 6.97 -9.86 14.12
C LEU A 43 5.63 -9.23 13.69
N LEU A 44 4.59 -9.37 14.53
CA LEU A 44 3.29 -8.74 14.34
C LEU A 44 3.41 -7.20 14.33
N MET A 45 4.11 -6.63 15.31
CA MET A 45 4.31 -5.17 15.39
C MET A 45 5.10 -4.65 14.19
N LEU A 46 6.17 -5.35 13.79
CA LEU A 46 6.95 -5.03 12.59
C LEU A 46 6.07 -5.09 11.32
N PHE A 47 5.27 -6.14 11.19
CA PHE A 47 4.31 -6.28 10.08
C PHE A 47 3.34 -5.11 10.02
N VAL A 48 2.73 -4.73 11.15
CA VAL A 48 1.77 -3.63 11.21
C VAL A 48 2.43 -2.31 10.83
N VAL A 49 3.59 -1.98 11.41
CA VAL A 49 4.30 -0.72 11.12
C VAL A 49 4.70 -0.64 9.65
N CYS A 50 5.28 -1.70 9.08
CA CYS A 50 5.66 -1.72 7.67
C CYS A 50 4.45 -1.65 6.74
N SER A 51 3.35 -2.34 7.08
CA SER A 51 2.11 -2.33 6.30
C SER A 51 1.47 -0.95 6.25
N LEU A 52 1.46 -0.24 7.39
CA LEU A 52 0.98 1.13 7.48
C LEU A 52 1.87 2.05 6.63
N LEU A 53 3.20 1.96 6.76
CA LEU A 53 4.14 2.78 5.99
C LEU A 53 3.96 2.60 4.48
N PHE A 54 3.93 1.36 4.00
CA PHE A 54 3.80 1.08 2.56
C PHE A 54 2.44 1.51 2.01
N SER A 55 1.35 1.21 2.70
CA SER A 55 0.00 1.58 2.24
C SER A 55 -0.19 3.09 2.23
N VAL A 56 0.28 3.80 3.27
CA VAL A 56 0.19 5.27 3.32
C VAL A 56 1.06 5.91 2.23
N ALA A 57 2.28 5.41 2.01
CA ALA A 57 3.13 5.89 0.93
C ALA A 57 2.48 5.66 -0.44
N ALA A 58 1.92 4.47 -0.69
CA ALA A 58 1.23 4.17 -1.94
C ALA A 58 0.04 5.10 -2.20
N ILE A 59 -0.78 5.35 -1.17
CA ILE A 59 -1.92 6.28 -1.24
C ILE A 59 -1.42 7.71 -1.50
N TYR A 60 -0.37 8.16 -0.80
CA TYR A 60 0.19 9.50 -0.96
C TYR A 60 0.64 9.75 -2.41
N PHE A 61 1.42 8.83 -2.98
CA PHE A 61 1.91 8.98 -4.36
C PHE A 61 0.78 8.86 -5.39
N ALA A 62 -0.20 7.98 -5.18
CA ALA A 62 -1.39 7.92 -6.04
C ALA A 62 -2.21 9.22 -5.98
N ALA A 63 -2.46 9.77 -4.79
CA ALA A 63 -3.20 11.01 -4.60
C ALA A 63 -2.50 12.21 -5.24
N LYS A 64 -1.16 12.26 -5.20
CA LYS A 64 -0.36 13.31 -5.86
C LYS A 64 -0.58 13.37 -7.38
N SER A 65 -0.94 12.25 -7.99
CA SER A 65 -1.23 12.15 -9.43
C SER A 65 -2.70 12.25 -9.79
N TYR A 66 -3.60 12.47 -8.82
CA TYR A 66 -5.05 12.40 -9.03
C TYR A 66 -5.58 13.35 -10.12
N LYS A 67 -5.02 14.56 -10.23
CA LYS A 67 -5.48 15.57 -11.21
C LYS A 67 -5.18 15.15 -12.66
N GLU A 68 -4.06 14.46 -12.85
CA GLU A 68 -3.54 14.11 -14.17
C GLU A 68 -3.93 12.67 -14.55
N ALA A 69 -3.74 11.71 -13.65
CA ALA A 69 -3.99 10.28 -13.85
C ALA A 69 -5.16 9.79 -12.99
N LYS A 70 -6.34 10.40 -13.12
CA LYS A 70 -7.49 10.22 -12.23
C LYS A 70 -7.91 8.76 -12.03
N ILE A 71 -8.09 8.00 -13.12
CA ILE A 71 -8.55 6.61 -13.05
C ILE A 71 -7.54 5.72 -12.32
N SER A 72 -6.27 5.77 -12.73
CA SER A 72 -5.20 4.95 -12.12
C SER A 72 -4.97 5.31 -10.65
N SER A 73 -5.02 6.61 -10.33
CA SER A 73 -4.89 7.10 -8.96
C SER A 73 -6.02 6.58 -8.06
N VAL A 74 -7.27 6.65 -8.53
CA VAL A 74 -8.44 6.16 -7.77
C VAL A 74 -8.32 4.66 -7.50
N ILE A 75 -7.97 3.86 -8.52
CA ILE A 75 -7.81 2.41 -8.37
C ILE A 75 -6.73 2.09 -7.32
N LEU A 76 -5.56 2.72 -7.41
CA LEU A 76 -4.47 2.50 -6.46
C LEU A 76 -4.85 2.93 -5.04
N ILE A 77 -5.54 4.06 -4.88
CA ILE A 77 -6.01 4.50 -3.55
C ILE A 77 -6.95 3.46 -2.95
N ILE A 78 -7.93 2.96 -3.72
CA ILE A 78 -8.89 1.96 -3.24
C ILE A 78 -8.17 0.67 -2.84
N ILE A 79 -7.28 0.15 -3.68
CA ILE A 79 -6.54 -1.09 -3.40
C ILE A 79 -5.71 -0.95 -2.12
N ASN A 80 -4.95 0.13 -1.96
CA ASN A 80 -4.11 0.32 -0.77
C ASN A 80 -4.95 0.64 0.48
N ALA A 81 -6.09 1.32 0.35
CA ALA A 81 -7.01 1.56 1.47
C ALA A 81 -7.68 0.26 1.95
N LEU A 82 -8.10 -0.61 1.02
CA LEU A 82 -8.58 -1.95 1.35
C LEU A 82 -7.47 -2.80 1.97
N GLY A 83 -6.25 -2.70 1.44
CA GLY A 83 -5.07 -3.33 2.01
C GLY A 83 -4.83 -2.91 3.46
N LEU A 84 -5.00 -1.63 3.78
CA LEU A 84 -4.82 -1.06 5.12
C LEU A 84 -5.79 -1.64 6.17
N LEU A 85 -6.93 -2.20 5.76
CA LEU A 85 -7.88 -2.81 6.70
C LEU A 85 -7.25 -4.00 7.44
N ILE A 86 -6.40 -4.78 6.78
CA ILE A 86 -5.75 -5.96 7.36
C ILE A 86 -4.89 -5.58 8.58
N PRO A 87 -3.87 -4.70 8.46
CA PRO A 87 -3.08 -4.29 9.61
C PRO A 87 -3.90 -3.52 10.66
N LEU A 88 -4.96 -2.79 10.26
CA LEU A 88 -5.86 -2.14 11.24
C LEU A 88 -6.62 -3.14 12.11
N ILE A 89 -7.20 -4.18 11.50
CA ILE A 89 -7.92 -5.24 12.22
C ILE A 89 -6.96 -5.97 13.15
N MET A 90 -5.76 -6.31 12.67
CA MET A 90 -4.74 -6.92 13.51
C MET A 90 -4.32 -6.02 14.68
N LEU A 91 -4.19 -4.71 14.44
CA LEU A 91 -3.89 -3.75 15.50
C LEU A 91 -5.02 -3.67 16.53
N LEU A 92 -6.27 -3.67 16.09
CA LEU A 92 -7.43 -3.65 16.99
C LEU A 92 -7.44 -4.88 17.91
N MET A 93 -7.18 -6.06 17.37
CA MET A 93 -7.08 -7.32 18.14
C MET A 93 -5.96 -7.32 19.19
N ILE A 94 -4.94 -6.48 19.05
CA ILE A 94 -3.88 -6.34 20.08
C ILE A 94 -4.37 -5.49 21.26
N PHE A 95 -5.26 -4.53 21.01
CA PHE A 95 -5.71 -3.58 22.03
C PHE A 95 -7.01 -3.98 22.75
N THR A 96 -7.79 -4.90 22.20
CA THR A 96 -8.94 -5.56 22.86
C THR A 96 -8.54 -6.86 23.50
#